data_AF-A0A972TVY9-F1
#
_entry.id   AF-A0A972TVY9-F1
#
_cell.length_a   1.000
_cell.length_b   1.000
_cell.length_c   1.000
_cell.angle_alpha   90.00
_cell.angle_beta   90.00
_cell.angle_gamma   90.00
#
_symmetry.space_group_name_H-M   'P 1'
#
loop_
_entity.id
_entity.type
_entity.pdbx_description
1 polymer ?
#
loop_
_entity_poly.entity_id
_entity_poly.type
_entity_poly.pdbx_seq_one_letter_code
_entity_poly.pdbx_strand_id
1 'polypeptide(L)'
;MIDKASKLFEESVIPNCKNQKGYKGAFFLADRKTGNCLPITLWESEEDMVANEQSRFFQEQVVKFMGFFMSDPIREAYEVVVQD
;
A
#
# COMPACT_ATOMS: atom_id res chain seq x y z
N MET A 1 14.87 7.04 -6.08
CA MET A 1 13.88 5.96 -6.26
C MET A 1 12.69 6.15 -5.34
N ILE A 2 12.90 6.38 -4.05
CA ILE A 2 11.86 6.68 -3.06
C ILE A 2 10.87 7.75 -3.56
N ASP A 3 11.33 8.92 -4.01
CA ASP A 3 10.41 10.01 -4.40
C ASP A 3 9.54 9.67 -5.62
N LYS A 4 10.05 8.81 -6.53
CA LYS A 4 9.26 8.32 -7.67
C LYS A 4 8.23 7.29 -7.22
N ALA A 5 8.61 6.39 -6.30
CA ALA A 5 7.71 5.38 -5.74
C ALA A 5 6.61 6.01 -4.87
N SER A 6 6.95 7.00 -4.03
CA SER A 6 5.97 7.72 -3.21
C SER A 6 5.00 8.51 -4.08
N LYS A 7 5.49 9.14 -5.16
CA LYS A 7 4.63 9.82 -6.13
C LYS A 7 3.68 8.87 -6.84
N LEU A 8 4.17 7.70 -7.28
CA LEU A 8 3.32 6.66 -7.86
C LEU A 8 2.26 6.18 -6.85
N PHE A 9 2.63 6.02 -5.58
CA PHE A 9 1.70 5.63 -4.52
C PHE A 9 0.60 6.67 -4.33
N GLU A 10 0.98 7.94 -4.27
CA GLU A 10 0.07 9.08 -4.14
C GLU A 10 -0.88 9.24 -5.33
N GLU A 11 -0.36 9.11 -6.56
CA GLU A 11 -1.13 9.35 -7.79
C GLU A 11 -1.97 8.14 -8.22
N SER A 12 -1.56 6.91 -7.85
CA SER A 12 -2.20 5.68 -8.34
C SER A 12 -2.84 4.85 -7.22
N VAL A 13 -2.16 4.60 -6.11
CA VAL A 13 -2.68 3.68 -5.08
C VAL A 13 -3.74 4.38 -4.23
N ILE A 14 -3.41 5.53 -3.64
CA ILE A 14 -4.30 6.24 -2.71
C ILE A 14 -5.67 6.57 -3.34
N PRO A 15 -5.76 7.15 -4.57
CA PRO A 15 -7.05 7.53 -5.13
C PRO A 15 -7.95 6.34 -5.39
N ASN A 16 -7.38 5.19 -5.74
CA ASN A 16 -8.14 3.98 -5.98
C ASN A 16 -8.56 3.30 -4.67
N CYS A 17 -7.69 3.27 -3.64
CA CYS A 17 -8.07 2.79 -2.32
C CYS A 17 -9.22 3.63 -1.73
N LYS A 18 -9.23 4.95 -1.94
CA LYS A 18 -10.35 5.83 -1.53
C LYS A 18 -11.70 5.46 -2.15
N ASN A 19 -11.71 4.77 -3.29
CA ASN A 19 -12.94 4.30 -3.94
C ASN A 19 -13.42 2.94 -3.41
N GLN A 20 -12.65 2.28 -2.56
CA GLN A 20 -12.99 0.98 -2.00
C GLN A 20 -13.73 1.14 -0.67
N LYS A 21 -14.64 0.18 -0.41
CA LYS A 21 -15.36 0.11 0.86
C LYS A 21 -14.35 -0.09 2.00
N GLY A 22 -14.56 0.61 3.11
CA GLY A 22 -13.79 0.43 4.34
C GLY A 22 -12.43 1.12 4.37
N TYR A 23 -11.99 1.85 3.33
CA TYR A 23 -10.70 2.55 3.38
C TYR A 23 -10.65 3.61 4.48
N LYS A 24 -9.57 3.61 5.28
CA LYS A 24 -9.35 4.52 6.41
C LYS A 24 -8.16 5.44 6.25
N GLY A 25 -7.17 5.05 5.46
CA GLY A 25 -5.97 5.86 5.28
C GLY A 25 -4.83 5.08 4.68
N ALA A 26 -3.73 5.78 4.43
CA ALA A 26 -2.50 5.16 3.96
C ALA A 26 -1.29 5.95 4.42
N PHE A 27 -0.18 5.23 4.60
CA PHE A 27 1.14 5.79 4.86
C PHE A 27 2.12 5.24 3.83
N PHE A 28 3.07 6.06 3.41
CA PHE A 28 4.22 5.61 2.65
C PHE A 28 5.47 5.93 3.46
N LEU A 29 5.93 4.94 4.22
CA LEU A 29 7.10 5.08 5.07
C LEU A 29 8.35 4.75 4.25
N ALA A 30 9.45 5.46 4.48
CA ALA A 30 10.71 5.17 3.79
C ALA A 30 11.92 5.43 4.68
N ASP A 31 12.85 4.47 4.68
CA ASP A 31 14.20 4.68 5.16
C ASP A 31 15.06 5.20 4.00
N ARG A 32 15.33 6.51 4.00
CA ARG A 32 16.10 7.16 2.94
C ARG A 32 17.58 6.73 2.90
N LYS A 33 18.13 6.16 3.98
CA LYS A 33 19.52 5.70 4.02
C LYS A 33 19.69 4.37 3.30
N THR A 34 18.75 3.45 3.51
CA THR A 34 18.79 2.10 2.92
C THR A 34 18.03 1.99 1.60
N GLY A 35 17.10 2.92 1.33
CA GLY A 35 16.23 2.87 0.16
C GLY A 35 14.93 2.09 0.41
N ASN A 36 14.76 1.50 1.59
CA ASN A 36 13.61 0.67 1.93
C ASN A 36 12.33 1.51 2.04
N CYS A 37 11.23 0.98 1.52
CA CYS A 37 9.91 1.59 1.58
C CYS A 37 8.91 0.60 2.21
N LEU A 38 7.99 1.11 3.02
CA LEU A 38 6.90 0.36 3.64
C LEU A 38 5.58 1.12 3.39
N PRO A 39 4.85 0.79 2.30
CA PRO A 39 3.49 1.28 2.11
C PRO A 39 2.54 0.54 3.04
N ILE A 40 1.66 1.30 3.70
CA ILE A 40 0.63 0.79 4.61
C ILE A 40 -0.71 1.35 4.15
N THR A 41 -1.74 0.51 4.10
CA THR A 41 -3.14 0.92 3.91
C THR A 41 -3.95 0.47 5.11
N LEU A 42 -4.80 1.34 5.62
CA LEU A 42 -5.68 1.07 6.75
C LEU A 42 -7.11 0.84 6.26
N TRP A 43 -7.78 -0.12 6.88
CA TRP A 43 -9.13 -0.58 6.52
C TRP A 43 -9.99 -0.71 7.77
N GLU A 44 -11.32 -0.57 7.62
CA GLU A 44 -12.31 -0.73 8.68
C GLU A 44 -12.31 -2.16 9.23
N SER A 45 -12.21 -3.15 8.35
CA SER A 45 -12.21 -4.56 8.72
C SER A 45 -11.28 -5.39 7.84
N GLU A 46 -10.95 -6.60 8.30
CA GLU A 46 -10.18 -7.57 7.52
C GLU A 46 -10.90 -7.93 6.21
N GLU A 47 -12.23 -8.04 6.22
CA GLU A 47 -13.01 -8.37 5.02
C GLU A 47 -12.91 -7.27 3.96
N ASP A 48 -12.97 -5.98 4.37
CA ASP A 48 -12.82 -4.86 3.45
C ASP A 48 -11.39 -4.80 2.86
N MET A 49 -10.36 -5.10 3.66
CA MET A 49 -8.97 -5.22 3.18
C MET A 49 -8.82 -6.37 2.18
N VAL A 50 -9.30 -7.57 2.51
CA VAL A 50 -9.17 -8.77 1.67
C VAL A 50 -9.95 -8.61 0.36
N ALA A 51 -11.15 -8.01 0.41
CA ALA A 51 -11.92 -7.71 -0.79
C ALA A 51 -11.17 -6.77 -1.75
N ASN A 52 -10.46 -5.77 -1.20
CA ASN A 52 -9.58 -4.91 -1.98
C ASN A 52 -8.41 -5.70 -2.59
N GLU A 53 -7.79 -6.63 -1.87
CA GLU A 53 -6.62 -7.38 -2.37
C GLU A 53 -6.94 -8.44 -3.42
N GLN A 54 -8.10 -9.07 -3.29
CA GLN A 54 -8.59 -10.02 -4.29
C GLN A 54 -9.07 -9.32 -5.57
N SER A 55 -9.21 -7.99 -5.54
CA SER A 55 -9.53 -7.23 -6.72
C SER A 55 -8.36 -7.25 -7.72
N ARG A 56 -8.70 -7.24 -9.02
CA ARG A 56 -7.69 -7.02 -10.08
C ARG A 56 -6.90 -5.72 -9.87
N PHE A 57 -7.49 -4.76 -9.17
CA PHE A 57 -6.84 -3.49 -8.86
C PHE A 57 -5.56 -3.66 -8.03
N PHE A 58 -5.58 -4.49 -6.98
CA PHE A 58 -4.39 -4.72 -6.16
C PHE A 58 -3.24 -5.31 -6.99
N GLN A 59 -3.55 -6.31 -7.82
CA GLN A 59 -2.59 -6.93 -8.73
C GLN A 59 -1.99 -5.91 -9.71
N GLU A 60 -2.81 -5.03 -10.29
CA GLU A 60 -2.35 -3.96 -11.18
C GLU A 60 -1.43 -2.96 -10.48
N GLN A 61 -1.70 -2.62 -9.21
CA GLN A 61 -0.80 -1.75 -8.46
C GLN A 61 0.53 -2.44 -8.18
N VAL A 62 0.52 -3.69 -7.72
CA VAL A 62 1.75 -4.46 -7.47
C VAL A 62 2.63 -4.50 -8.72
N VAL A 63 2.05 -4.72 -9.90
CA VAL A 63 2.77 -4.72 -11.18
C VAL A 63 3.45 -3.37 -11.46
N LYS A 64 2.78 -2.24 -11.20
CA LYS A 64 3.37 -0.90 -11.39
C LYS A 64 4.58 -0.66 -10.47
N PHE A 65 4.62 -1.29 -9.31
CA PHE A 65 5.73 -1.18 -8.36
C PHE A 65 6.87 -2.18 -8.62
N MET A 66 6.71 -3.17 -9.50
CA MET A 66 7.76 -4.18 -9.77
C MET A 66 9.11 -3.56 -10.16
N GLY A 67 9.10 -2.46 -10.91
CA GLY A 67 10.34 -1.75 -11.30
C GLY A 67 11.05 -1.01 -10.16
N PHE A 68 10.44 -0.95 -8.98
CA PHE A 68 10.99 -0.33 -7.77
C PHE A 68 11.47 -1.37 -6.74
N PHE A 69 11.15 -2.64 -6.93
CA PHE A 69 11.49 -3.70 -5.99
C PHE A 69 12.90 -4.23 -6.20
N MET A 70 13.67 -4.34 -5.11
CA MET A 70 14.98 -5.02 -5.12
C MET A 70 14.85 -6.53 -4.89
N SER A 71 13.74 -6.97 -4.32
CA SER A 71 13.39 -8.36 -4.02
C SER A 71 11.86 -8.52 -4.08
N ASP A 72 11.36 -9.75 -4.01
CA ASP A 72 9.91 -9.99 -3.94
C ASP A 72 9.30 -9.18 -2.78
N PRO A 73 8.18 -8.47 -3.03
CA PRO A 73 7.53 -7.69 -2.00
C PRO A 73 6.93 -8.62 -0.94
N ILE A 74 7.17 -8.30 0.33
CA ILE A 74 6.52 -8.99 1.45
C ILE A 74 5.18 -8.32 1.69
N ARG A 75 4.10 -9.12 1.72
CA ARG A 75 2.75 -8.64 2.08
C ARG A 75 2.37 -9.21 3.44
N GLU A 76 2.23 -8.32 4.40
CA GLU A 76 1.79 -8.61 5.77
C GLU A 76 0.51 -7.85 6.07
N ALA A 77 -0.32 -8.39 6.96
CA ALA A 77 -1.53 -7.74 7.46
C ALA A 77 -1.53 -7.79 8.98
N TYR A 78 -1.94 -6.69 9.59
CA TYR A 78 -1.95 -6.52 11.04
C TYR A 78 -3.22 -5.80 11.47
N GLU A 79 -3.68 -6.10 12.68
CA GLU A 79 -4.70 -5.34 13.36
C GLU A 79 -4.08 -4.10 14.03
N VAL A 80 -4.72 -2.94 13.88
CA VAL A 80 -4.35 -1.74 14.65
C VAL A 80 -4.94 -1.88 16.05
N VAL A 81 -4.14 -2.43 16.97
CA VAL A 81 -4.58 -2.64 18.37
C VAL A 81 -4.57 -1.34 19.18
N VAL A 82 -3.67 -0.41 18.86
CA VAL A 82 -3.53 0.91 19.52
C VAL A 82 -3.17 1.97 18.48
N GLN A 83 -3.83 3.13 18.54
CA GLN A 83 -3.54 4.33 17.77
C GLN A 83 -3.82 5.57 18.65
N ASP A 84 -3.05 6.65 18.48
CA ASP A 84 -3.20 7.92 19.20
C ASP A 84 -4.24 8.87 18.59
#